data_AF-A0A380G6M5-F1
#
_entry.id   AF-A0A380G6M5-F1
#
_cell.length_a   1.000
_cell.length_b   1.000
_cell.length_c   1.000
_cell.angle_alpha   90.00
_cell.angle_beta   90.00
_cell.angle_gamma   90.00
#
_symmetry.space_group_name_H-M   'P 1'
#
loop_
_entity.id
_entity.type
_entity.pdbx_description
1 polymer ?
#
loop_
_entity_poly.entity_id
_entity_poly.type
_entity_poly.pdbx_seq_one_letter_code
_entity_poly.pdbx_strand_id
1 'polypeptide(L)'
;MKYDASFNQSFKTYINYQLKYYLIDLLRSAQKQYTTTSLEASAHEIKAISPSHLYWLLEDVVQTLKPTHRTWFRFYLQGYQQKEIQQLMQVSATTIRKYKIATFHHIQQTLTLDDLKKGF
;
A
#
# COMPACT_ATOMS: atom_id res chain seq x y z
N MET A 1 -40.75 -27.63 -14.78
CA MET A 1 -42.16 -27.66 -14.33
C MET A 1 -43.06 -27.47 -15.54
N LYS A 2 -43.96 -28.42 -15.82
CA LYS A 2 -44.92 -28.32 -16.93
C LYS A 2 -46.09 -27.41 -16.53
N TYR A 3 -46.71 -26.76 -17.52
CA TYR A 3 -47.88 -25.91 -17.31
C TYR A 3 -49.02 -26.75 -16.72
N ASP A 4 -49.51 -26.34 -15.55
CA ASP A 4 -50.61 -26.99 -14.86
C ASP A 4 -51.77 -26.00 -14.70
N ALA A 5 -52.88 -26.28 -15.39
CA ALA A 5 -54.03 -25.39 -15.51
C ALA A 5 -54.83 -25.26 -14.19
N SER A 6 -54.61 -26.17 -13.22
CA SER A 6 -55.23 -26.09 -11.90
C SER A 6 -54.60 -25.05 -10.96
N PHE A 7 -53.38 -24.57 -11.25
CA PHE A 7 -52.65 -23.67 -10.35
C PHE A 7 -52.47 -22.24 -10.90
N ASN A 8 -52.65 -22.03 -12.21
CA ASN A 8 -52.49 -20.72 -12.85
C ASN A 8 -53.75 -20.34 -13.63
N GLN A 9 -54.47 -19.34 -13.10
CA GLN A 9 -55.74 -18.80 -13.64
C GLN A 9 -55.69 -18.36 -15.11
N SER A 10 -54.52 -18.24 -15.73
CA SER A 10 -54.36 -18.09 -17.18
C SER A 10 -52.95 -18.48 -17.65
N PHE A 11 -52.83 -19.03 -18.85
CA PHE A 11 -51.54 -19.32 -19.51
C PHE A 11 -50.66 -18.07 -19.62
N LYS A 12 -51.28 -16.91 -19.83
CA LYS A 12 -50.60 -15.59 -19.86
C LYS A 12 -49.93 -15.27 -18.53
N THR A 13 -50.56 -15.58 -17.40
CA THR A 13 -49.99 -15.39 -16.06
C THR A 13 -48.79 -16.31 -15.84
N TYR A 14 -48.90 -17.58 -16.24
CA TYR A 14 -47.79 -18.54 -16.14
C TYR A 14 -46.57 -18.12 -16.96
N ILE A 15 -46.78 -17.71 -18.22
CA ILE A 15 -45.70 -17.24 -19.09
C ILE A 15 -45.06 -15.97 -18.51
N ASN A 16 -45.85 -15.02 -18.02
CA ASN A 16 -45.30 -13.82 -17.37
C ASN A 16 -44.47 -14.15 -16.13
N TYR A 17 -44.91 -15.09 -15.30
CA TYR A 17 -44.12 -15.51 -14.13
C TYR A 17 -42.82 -16.20 -14.54
N GLN A 18 -42.87 -17.14 -15.49
CA GLN A 18 -41.69 -17.80 -16.04
C GLN A 18 -40.70 -16.79 -16.61
N LEU A 19 -41.18 -15.86 -17.44
CA LEU A 19 -40.35 -14.83 -18.07
C LEU A 19 -39.71 -13.92 -17.01
N LYS A 20 -40.48 -13.50 -16.01
CA LYS A 20 -39.98 -12.64 -14.92
C LYS A 20 -38.84 -13.30 -14.16
N TYR A 21 -39.02 -14.55 -13.72
CA TYR A 21 -37.98 -15.24 -12.96
C TYR A 21 -36.78 -15.62 -13.84
N TYR A 22 -37.02 -15.99 -15.09
CA TYR A 22 -35.95 -16.25 -16.05
C TYR A 22 -35.07 -15.01 -16.29
N LEU A 23 -35.68 -13.83 -16.46
CA LEU A 23 -34.94 -12.57 -16.61
C LEU A 23 -34.15 -12.21 -15.36
N ILE A 24 -34.72 -12.43 -14.17
CA ILE A 24 -34.01 -12.20 -12.90
C ILE A 24 -32.81 -13.14 -12.77
N ASP A 25 -32.96 -14.42 -13.12
CA ASP A 25 -31.85 -15.38 -13.05
C ASP A 25 -30.77 -15.08 -14.09
N LEU A 26 -31.15 -14.61 -15.28
CA LEU A 26 -30.21 -14.11 -16.29
C LEU A 26 -29.44 -12.89 -15.77
N LEU A 27 -30.14 -11.93 -15.16
CA LEU A 27 -29.51 -10.75 -14.54
C LEU A 27 -28.56 -11.15 -13.39
N ARG A 28 -28.97 -12.08 -12.53
CA ARG A 28 -28.12 -12.62 -11.45
C ARG A 28 -26.89 -13.32 -11.99
N SER A 29 -27.01 -14.07 -13.09
CA SER A 29 -25.88 -14.73 -13.73
C SER A 29 -24.89 -13.75 -14.36
N ALA A 30 -25.40 -12.67 -14.96
CA ALA A 30 -24.58 -11.58 -15.50
C ALA A 30 -23.87 -10.80 -14.38
N GLN A 31 -24.55 -10.53 -13.27
CA GLN A 31 -23.96 -9.87 -12.09
C GLN A 31 -23.00 -10.75 -11.30
N LYS A 32 -23.08 -12.08 -11.45
CA LYS A 32 -22.12 -13.03 -10.86
C LYS A 32 -20.79 -13.08 -11.61
N GLN A 33 -20.68 -12.42 -12.75
CA GLN A 33 -19.38 -12.20 -13.38
C GLN A 33 -18.58 -11.29 -12.45
N TYR A 34 -17.58 -11.89 -11.80
CA TYR A 34 -16.59 -11.15 -11.03
C TYR A 34 -16.13 -9.95 -11.85
N THR A 35 -16.04 -8.77 -11.22
CA THR A 35 -15.50 -7.58 -11.85
C THR A 35 -14.02 -7.83 -12.18
N THR A 36 -13.77 -8.48 -13.30
CA THR A 36 -12.42 -8.71 -13.80
C THR A 36 -11.99 -7.42 -14.46
N THR A 37 -11.22 -6.62 -13.73
CA THR A 37 -10.51 -5.50 -14.32
C THR A 37 -9.58 -6.07 -15.39
N SER A 38 -9.74 -5.66 -16.65
CA SER A 38 -8.79 -6.01 -17.71
C SER A 38 -7.40 -5.56 -17.28
N LEU A 39 -6.39 -6.43 -17.44
CA LEU A 39 -5.00 -6.13 -17.08
C LEU A 39 -4.50 -4.83 -17.76
N GLU A 40 -5.08 -4.49 -18.92
CA GLU A 40 -4.81 -3.27 -19.68
C GLU A 40 -5.38 -2.01 -19.01
N ALA A 41 -6.52 -2.11 -18.31
CA ALA A 41 -7.13 -1.00 -17.58
C ALA A 41 -6.52 -0.82 -16.17
N SER A 42 -5.98 -1.89 -15.60
CA SER A 42 -5.20 -1.88 -14.35
C SER A 42 -3.70 -1.71 -14.60
N ALA A 43 -3.30 -1.04 -15.68
CA ALA A 43 -2.04 -0.30 -15.67
C ALA A 43 -2.17 0.93 -14.74
N HIS A 44 -2.69 0.74 -13.52
CA HIS A 44 -2.16 1.50 -12.40
C HIS A 44 -0.74 1.01 -12.28
N GLU A 45 0.13 1.76 -12.96
CA GLU A 45 1.55 1.64 -12.95
C GLU A 45 1.95 1.22 -11.54
N ILE A 46 2.23 -0.08 -11.37
CA ILE A 46 3.33 -0.46 -10.50
C ILE A 46 4.50 0.18 -11.23
N LYS A 47 4.67 1.51 -11.05
CA LYS A 47 5.88 2.19 -11.44
C LYS A 47 6.91 1.34 -10.75
N ALA A 48 7.69 0.59 -11.53
CA ALA A 48 8.94 0.06 -11.05
C ALA A 48 9.51 1.19 -10.21
N ILE A 49 9.75 0.93 -8.92
CA ILE A 49 10.16 1.95 -7.98
C ILE A 49 11.53 2.39 -8.47
N SER A 50 11.55 3.28 -9.47
CA SER A 50 12.69 4.09 -9.80
C SER A 50 12.95 4.75 -8.47
N PRO A 51 14.11 4.51 -7.84
CA PRO A 51 14.47 5.19 -6.62
C PRO A 51 14.16 6.66 -6.86
N SER A 52 13.14 7.16 -6.16
CA SER A 52 12.69 8.51 -6.35
C SER A 52 13.88 9.41 -6.02
N HIS A 53 13.91 10.63 -6.54
CA HIS A 53 14.95 11.61 -6.15
C HIS A 53 15.12 11.66 -4.61
N LEU A 54 14.05 11.42 -3.86
CA LEU A 54 14.06 11.31 -2.40
C LEU A 54 14.86 10.11 -1.87
N TYR A 55 14.87 8.97 -2.54
CA TYR A 55 15.68 7.81 -2.16
C TYR A 55 17.18 8.12 -2.29
N TRP A 56 17.60 8.70 -3.42
CA TRP A 56 18.99 9.08 -3.65
C TRP A 56 19.45 10.16 -2.67
N LEU A 57 18.62 11.19 -2.45
CA LEU A 57 18.88 12.22 -1.45
C LEU A 57 19.03 11.63 -0.05
N LEU A 58 18.16 10.69 0.31
CA LEU A 58 18.23 10.01 1.60
C LEU A 58 19.49 9.15 1.72
N GLU A 59 19.90 8.47 0.64
CA GLU A 59 21.15 7.71 0.62
C GLU A 59 22.37 8.62 0.80
N ASP A 60 22.44 9.75 0.10
CA ASP A 60 23.50 10.75 0.24
C ASP A 60 23.57 11.31 1.66
N VAL A 61 22.41 11.70 2.22
CA VAL A 61 22.34 12.18 3.61
C VAL A 61 22.83 11.09 4.57
N VAL A 62 22.38 9.84 4.39
CA VAL A 62 22.79 8.69 5.24
C VAL A 62 24.29 8.41 5.14
N GLN A 63 24.95 8.69 4.00
CA GLN A 63 26.40 8.56 3.85
C GLN A 63 27.17 9.64 4.62
N THR A 64 26.59 10.82 4.84
CA THR A 64 27.20 11.88 5.67
C THR A 64 27.12 11.61 7.18
N LEU A 65 26.29 10.65 7.60
CA LEU A 65 26.14 10.29 9.00
C LEU A 65 27.35 9.48 9.49
N LYS A 66 27.70 9.67 10.76
CA LYS A 66 28.68 8.82 11.46
C LYS A 66 28.29 7.33 11.35
N PRO A 67 29.26 6.41 11.24
CA PRO A 67 29.00 4.99 10.99
C PRO A 67 28.08 4.34 12.04
N THR A 68 28.19 4.72 13.30
CA THR A 68 27.32 4.26 14.39
C THR A 68 25.88 4.76 14.26
N HIS A 69 25.69 5.99 13.79
CA HIS A 69 24.37 6.58 13.58
C HIS A 69 23.68 5.99 12.35
N ARG A 70 24.46 5.69 11.30
CA ARG A 70 23.99 4.99 10.10
C ARG A 70 23.46 3.60 10.42
N THR A 71 24.18 2.84 11.22
CA THR A 71 23.74 1.50 11.62
C THR A 71 22.45 1.56 12.45
N TRP A 72 22.33 2.51 13.37
CA TRP A 72 21.08 2.76 14.10
C TRP A 72 19.92 3.11 13.17
N PHE A 73 20.14 4.02 12.21
CA PHE A 73 19.11 4.46 11.27
C PHE A 73 18.64 3.34 10.34
N ARG A 74 19.56 2.47 9.91
CA ARG A 74 19.23 1.29 9.10
C ARG A 74 18.31 0.32 9.86
N PHE A 75 18.61 0.04 11.13
CA PHE A 75 17.74 -0.81 11.94
C PHE A 75 16.38 -0.15 12.21
N TYR A 76 16.36 1.18 12.37
CA TYR A 76 15.10 1.91 12.50
C TYR A 76 14.25 1.82 11.22
N LEU A 77 14.84 1.99 10.04
CA LEU A 77 14.14 1.84 8.75
C LEU A 77 13.63 0.41 8.51
N GLN A 78 14.31 -0.60 9.03
CA GLN A 78 13.89 -1.99 8.94
C GLN A 78 12.73 -2.32 9.92
N GLY A 79 12.36 -1.39 10.80
CA GLY A 79 11.22 -1.53 11.71
C GLY A 79 11.55 -2.14 13.08
N TYR A 80 12.83 -2.25 13.44
CA TYR A 80 13.22 -2.80 14.74
C TYR A 80 12.82 -1.89 15.91
N GLN A 81 12.37 -2.50 17.01
CA GLN A 81 12.05 -1.80 18.23
C GLN A 81 13.33 -1.31 18.93
N GLN A 82 13.22 -0.23 19.71
CA GLN A 82 14.37 0.36 20.40
C GLN A 82 15.13 -0.64 21.30
N LYS A 83 14.42 -1.59 21.92
CA LYS A 83 15.01 -2.65 22.75
C LYS A 83 15.83 -3.64 21.92
N GLU A 84 15.37 -3.97 20.73
CA GLU A 84 16.07 -4.88 19.81
C GLU A 84 17.33 -4.22 19.25
N ILE A 85 17.21 -2.95 18.85
CA ILE A 85 18.36 -2.14 18.42
C ILE A 85 19.40 -2.02 19.54
N GLN A 86 18.94 -1.93 20.79
CA GLN A 86 19.82 -1.90 21.97
C GLN A 86 20.63 -3.18 22.13
N GLN A 87 19.99 -4.33 21.96
CA GLN A 87 20.65 -5.62 22.02
C GLN A 87 21.58 -5.84 20.82
N LEU A 88 21.14 -5.48 19.60
CA LEU A 88 21.91 -5.61 18.36
C LEU A 88 23.18 -4.75 18.36
N MET A 89 23.11 -3.51 18.85
CA MET A 89 24.26 -2.61 18.88
C MET A 89 25.11 -2.75 20.15
N GLN A 90 24.64 -3.49 21.16
CA GLN A 90 25.29 -3.63 22.49
C GLN A 90 25.55 -2.27 23.17
N VAL A 91 24.63 -1.32 23.01
CA VAL A 91 24.76 0.04 23.56
C VAL A 91 23.65 0.31 24.55
N SER A 92 23.85 1.20 25.52
CA SER A 92 22.80 1.58 26.49
C SER A 92 21.60 2.30 25.83
N ALA A 93 20.43 2.19 26.47
CA ALA A 93 19.21 2.90 26.04
C ALA A 93 19.40 4.42 25.94
N THR A 94 20.23 5.01 26.80
CA THR A 94 20.51 6.46 26.78
C THR A 94 21.34 6.85 25.57
N THR A 95 22.31 6.02 25.17
CA THR A 95 23.12 6.25 23.98
C THR A 95 22.30 6.13 22.70
N ILE A 96 21.34 5.20 22.63
CA ILE A 96 20.42 5.06 21.48
C ILE A 96 19.53 6.30 21.34
N ARG A 97 19.05 6.84 22.46
CA ARG A 97 18.30 8.10 22.46
C ARG A 97 19.17 9.26 21.95
N LYS A 98 20.44 9.32 22.35
CA LYS A 98 21.41 10.29 21.81
C LYS A 98 21.63 10.10 20.31
N TYR A 99 21.76 8.85 19.84
CA TYR A 99 21.87 8.55 18.41
C TYR A 99 20.65 9.02 17.64
N LYS A 100 19.43 8.72 18.11
CA LYS A 100 18.19 9.20 17.50
C LYS A 100 18.17 10.72 17.35
N ILE A 101 18.44 11.46 18.43
CA ILE A 101 18.40 12.93 18.44
C ILE A 101 19.46 13.50 17.49
N ALA A 102 20.70 13.00 17.58
CA ALA A 102 21.79 13.47 16.76
C ALA A 102 21.61 13.13 15.27
N THR A 103 21.11 11.93 14.95
CA THR A 103 20.78 11.52 13.57
C THR A 103 19.68 12.42 13.00
N PHE A 104 18.61 12.68 13.75
CA PHE A 104 17.53 13.53 13.30
C PHE A 104 17.98 14.98 13.12
N HIS A 105 18.74 15.52 14.08
CA HIS A 105 19.31 16.86 13.99
C HIS A 105 20.25 17.01 12.78
N HIS A 106 21.11 16.02 12.52
CA HIS A 106 22.01 16.03 11.37
C HIS A 106 21.23 15.99 10.05
N ILE A 107 20.21 15.12 9.95
CA ILE A 107 19.33 15.04 8.78
C ILE A 107 18.61 16.38 8.54
N GLN A 108 18.08 17.01 9.60
CA GLN A 108 17.45 18.33 9.50
C GLN A 108 18.44 19.39 9.01
N GLN A 109 19.66 19.42 9.54
CA GLN A 109 20.69 20.35 9.11
C GLN A 109 21.08 20.15 7.64
N THR A 110 21.26 18.90 7.20
CA THR A 110 21.62 18.60 5.80
C THR A 110 20.50 18.99 4.83
N LEU A 111 19.23 18.74 5.19
CA LEU A 111 18.08 19.14 4.39
C LEU A 111 17.97 20.67 4.28
N THR A 112 18.16 21.41 5.37
CA THR A 112 18.15 22.88 5.33
C THR A 112 19.31 23.48 4.53
N LEU A 113 20.46 22.80 4.47
CA LEU A 113 21.61 23.22 3.65
C LEU A 113 21.41 22.94 2.17
N ASP A 114 20.72 21.85 1.81
CA ASP A 114 20.38 21.54 0.42
C ASP A 114 19.30 22.48 -0.14
N ASP A 115 18.35 22.94 0.68
CA ASP A 115 17.40 23.99 0.31
C ASP A 115 18.10 25.33 0.02
N LEU A 116 19.21 25.64 0.72
CA LEU A 116 20.05 26.80 0.45
C LEU A 116 20.88 26.66 -0.84
N LYS A 117 21.27 25.44 -1.23
CA LYS A 117 22.01 25.18 -2.47
C LYS A 117 21.16 25.22 -3.74
N LYS A 118 19.84 24.98 -3.65
CA LYS A 118 18.91 25.10 -4.78
C LYS A 118 18.49 26.55 -5.11
N GLY A 119 18.94 27.52 -4.30
CA GLY A 119 18.60 28.95 -4.44
C GLY A 119 19.60 29.80 -5.24
N PHE A 120 20.52 29.20 -6.01
CA PHE A 120 21.47 29.91 -6.88
C PHE A 120 21.48 29.35 -8.29
#